data_AF-A0A2D8VGE9-F1
#
_entry.id   AF-A0A2D8VGE9-F1
#
_cell.length_a   1.000
_cell.length_b   1.000
_cell.length_c   1.000
_cell.angle_alpha   90.00
_cell.angle_beta   90.00
_cell.angle_gamma   90.00
#
_symmetry.space_group_name_H-M   'P 1'
#
loop_
_entity.id
_entity.type
_entity.pdbx_description
1 polymer ?
#
loop_
_entity_poly.entity_id
_entity_poly.type
_entity_poly.pdbx_seq_one_letter_code
_entity_poly.pdbx_strand_id
1 'polypeptide(L)' 'MEFALIGIIALVVIALGTIFFWIQRYKRCPADKVLVIYGKTRGNRSSHCVHGGAAFVWPVLQDFQWL' A
#
# COMPACT_ATOMS: atom_id res chain seq x y z
N MET A 1 11.58 35.88 -1.15
CA MET A 1 10.39 35.36 -0.45
C MET A 1 9.63 34.34 -1.30
N GLU A 2 9.56 34.53 -2.62
CA GLU A 2 8.88 33.60 -3.55
C GLU A 2 9.48 32.19 -3.57
N PHE A 3 10.81 32.05 -3.63
CA PHE A 3 11.45 30.73 -3.59
C PHE A 3 11.18 29.95 -2.29
N ALA A 4 11.09 30.65 -1.16
CA ALA A 4 10.78 30.01 0.13
C ALA A 4 9.34 29.50 0.14
N LEU A 5 8.38 30.28 -0.39
CA LEU A 5 6.99 29.86 -0.52
C LEU A 5 6.86 28.63 -1.45
N ILE A 6 7.54 28.65 -2.59
CA ILE A 6 7.57 27.51 -3.53
C ILE A 6 8.15 26.27 -2.86
N GLY A 7 9.26 26.42 -2.12
CA GLY A 7 9.90 25.32 -1.39
C GLY A 7 8.97 24.70 -0.34
N ILE A 8 8.24 25.51 0.42
CA ILE A 8 7.28 25.04 1.42
C ILE A 8 6.14 24.26 0.76
N ILE A 9 5.56 24.79 -0.32
CA ILE A 9 4.48 24.12 -1.06
C ILE A 9 4.95 22.77 -1.61
N ALA A 10 6.13 22.72 -2.23
CA ALA A 10 6.69 21.48 -2.76
C ALA A 10 6.90 20.43 -1.65
N LEU A 11 7.42 20.84 -0.50
CA LEU A 11 7.61 19.96 0.66
C LEU A 11 6.29 19.37 1.16
N VAL A 12 5.24 20.20 1.28
CA VAL A 12 3.91 19.75 1.69
C VAL A 12 3.33 18.75 0.70
N VAL A 13 3.44 19.01 -0.59
CA VAL A 13 2.93 18.10 -1.65
C VAL A 13 3.66 16.76 -1.60
N ILE A 14 4.99 16.77 -1.48
CA ILE A 14 5.78 15.53 -1.39
C ILE A 14 5.44 14.75 -0.13
N ALA A 15 5.33 15.43 1.02
CA ALA A 15 5.00 14.80 2.28
C ALA A 15 3.61 14.13 2.24
N LEU A 16 2.58 14.86 1.80
CA LEU A 16 1.23 14.32 1.66
C LEU A 16 1.18 13.20 0.62
N GLY A 17 1.79 13.39 -0.55
CA GLY A 17 1.85 12.38 -1.60
C GLY A 17 2.50 11.08 -1.12
N THR A 18 3.57 11.18 -0.35
CA THR A 18 4.24 10.03 0.26
C THR A 18 3.33 9.32 1.26
N ILE A 19 2.67 10.06 2.16
CA ILE A 19 1.74 9.49 3.15
C ILE A 19 0.58 8.75 2.44
N PHE A 20 -0.05 9.39 1.46
CA PHE A 20 -1.14 8.77 0.69
C PHE A 20 -0.67 7.52 -0.05
N PHE A 21 0.53 7.54 -0.63
CA PHE A 21 1.12 6.38 -1.28
C PHE A 21 1.22 5.19 -0.33
N TRP A 22 1.68 5.38 0.91
CA TRP A 22 1.77 4.31 1.91
C TRP A 22 0.39 3.81 2.36
N ILE A 23 -0.56 4.72 2.61
CA ILE A 23 -1.92 4.36 3.03
C ILE A 23 -2.61 3.48 1.99
N GLN A 24 -2.46 3.80 0.69
CA GLN A 24 -3.08 3.03 -0.39
C GLN A 24 -2.60 1.57 -0.49
N ARG A 25 -1.39 1.27 0.03
CA ARG A 25 -0.80 -0.07 0.04
C ARG A 25 -1.13 -0.87 1.29
N TYR A 26 -1.69 -0.23 2.30
CA TYR A 26 -2.23 -0.91 3.46
C TYR A 26 -3.67 -1.37 3.17
N LYS A 27 -3.82 -2.60 2.67
CA LYS A 27 -5.12 -3.16 2.29
C LYS A 27 -5.76 -3.83 3.49
N ARG A 28 -6.97 -3.37 3.86
CA ARG A 28 -7.80 -4.02 4.87
C ARG A 28 -8.59 -5.16 4.22
N CYS A 29 -8.67 -6.28 4.92
CA CYS A 29 -9.46 -7.44 4.52
C CYS A 29 -10.85 -7.34 5.18
N PRO A 30 -11.94 -7.19 4.39
CA PRO A 30 -13.30 -7.29 4.91
C PRO A 30 -13.55 -8.65 5.57
N ALA A 31 -14.52 -8.73 6.48
CA ALA A 31 -14.84 -9.99 7.16
C ALA A 31 -15.39 -11.06 6.20
N ASP A 32 -16.12 -10.64 5.18
CA ASP A 32 -16.78 -11.53 4.19
C ASP A 32 -15.90 -11.87 2.98
N LYS A 33 -14.61 -11.52 3.02
CA LYS A 33 -13.68 -11.75 1.91
C LYS A 33 -12.33 -12.24 2.43
N VAL A 34 -11.56 -12.88 1.56
CA VAL A 34 -10.17 -13.25 1.78
C VAL A 34 -9.29 -12.38 0.89
N LEU A 35 -8.36 -11.66 1.51
CA LEU A 35 -7.33 -10.90 0.78
C LEU A 35 -6.22 -11.88 0.36
N VAL A 36 -6.12 -12.17 -0.93
CA VAL A 36 -5.10 -13.04 -1.51
C VAL A 36 -4.03 -12.19 -2.18
N ILE A 37 -2.79 -12.35 -1.74
CA ILE A 37 -1.63 -11.60 -2.24
C ILE A 37 -0.74 -12.56 -3.03
N TYR A 38 -0.39 -12.17 -4.25
CA TYR A 38 0.43 -12.92 -5.20
C TYR A 38 1.82 -12.30 -5.36
N GLY A 39 2.70 -12.97 -6.11
CA GLY A 39 4.04 -12.50 -6.43
C GLY A 39 5.06 -12.92 -5.38
N LYS A 40 5.88 -11.99 -4.89
CA LYS A 40 6.90 -12.28 -3.87
C LYS A 40 6.27 -12.51 -2.50
N THR A 41 5.77 -13.73 -2.27
CA THR A 41 5.24 -14.17 -0.98
C THR A 41 6.35 -14.81 -0.12
N ARG A 42 6.10 -14.98 1.19
CA ARG A 42 7.08 -15.54 2.12
C ARG A 42 7.00 -17.08 2.11
N GLY A 43 8.12 -17.73 1.77
CA GLY A 43 8.26 -19.19 1.72
C GLY A 43 7.98 -19.77 0.33
N ASN A 44 7.71 -21.09 0.26
CA ASN A 44 7.42 -21.80 -0.99
C ASN A 44 5.92 -21.81 -1.35
N ARG A 45 5.20 -20.73 -1.01
CA ARG A 45 3.75 -20.62 -1.23
C ARG A 45 3.46 -19.78 -2.48
N SER A 46 2.52 -20.25 -3.30
CA SER A 46 2.09 -19.55 -4.52
C SER A 46 1.35 -18.24 -4.21
N SER A 47 0.61 -18.18 -3.09
CA SER A 47 -0.11 -17.00 -2.63
C SER A 47 -0.12 -16.90 -1.11
N HIS A 48 -0.35 -15.69 -0.61
CA HIS A 48 -0.53 -15.40 0.81
C HIS A 48 -1.98 -14.95 1.06
N CYS A 49 -2.77 -15.83 1.67
CA CYS A 49 -4.18 -15.57 1.99
C CYS A 49 -4.32 -15.00 3.40
N VAL A 50 -5.06 -13.89 3.52
CA VAL A 50 -5.33 -13.19 4.78
C VAL A 50 -6.84 -13.19 5.02
N HIS A 51 -7.28 -13.79 6.14
CA HIS A 51 -8.69 -13.80 6.54
C HIS A 51 -8.90 -12.77 7.67
N GLY A 52 -9.28 -11.55 7.30
CA GLY A 52 -9.46 -10.44 8.24
C GLY A 52 -8.17 -9.69 8.61
N GLY A 53 -8.35 -8.51 9.23
CA GLY A 53 -7.25 -7.61 9.56
C GLY A 53 -6.79 -6.78 8.35
N ALA A 54 -5.48 -6.62 8.21
CA ALA A 54 -4.89 -5.86 7.10
C ALA A 54 -3.51 -6.37 6.74
N ALA A 55 -3.13 -6.18 5.49
CA ALA A 55 -1.81 -6.54 4.99
C ALA A 55 -1.26 -5.43 4.08
N PHE A 56 0.05 -5.28 4.11
CA PHE A 56 0.76 -4.37 3.24
C PHE A 56 1.07 -5.07 1.91
N VAL A 57 0.65 -4.47 0.79
CA VAL A 57 0.86 -5.00 -0.55
C VAL A 57 1.81 -4.08 -1.32
N TRP A 58 3.01 -4.57 -1.63
CA TRP A 58 3.98 -3.82 -2.42
C TRP A 58 3.65 -3.89 -3.91
N PRO A 59 3.23 -2.79 -4.56
CA PRO A 59 2.57 -2.85 -5.86
C PRO A 59 3.51 -3.20 -7.02
N VAL A 60 4.83 -3.09 -6.82
CA VAL A 60 5.83 -3.40 -7.86
C VAL A 60 6.20 -4.89 -7.87
N LEU A 61 6.03 -5.59 -6.73
CA LEU A 61 6.49 -6.98 -6.56
C LEU A 61 5.35 -7.95 -6.23
N GLN A 62 4.20 -7.40 -5.85
CA GLN A 62 3.05 -8.15 -5.36
C GLN A 62 1.79 -7.59 -6.00
N ASP A 63 0.88 -8.48 -6.34
CA ASP A 63 -0.48 -8.16 -6.74
C ASP A 63 -1.45 -8.73 -5.70
N PHE A 64 -2.70 -8.31 -5.71
CA PHE A 64 -3.67 -8.79 -4.75
C PHE A 64 -5.09 -8.85 -5.32
N GLN A 65 -5.88 -9.77 -4.80
CA GLN A 65 -7.29 -9.94 -5.14
C GLN A 65 -8.09 -10.20 -3.86
N TRP A 66 -9.35 -9.77 -3.85
CA TRP A 66 -10.31 -10.21 -2.85
C TRP A 66 -11.13 -11.37 -3.42
N LEU A 67 -11.15 -12.47 -2.70
CA LEU A 67 -11.97 -13.65 -2.97
C LEU A 67 -13.08 -13.79 -1.93
#